data_AF-A0A959A8J0-F1
#
_entry.id   AF-A0A959A8J0-F1
#
_cell.length_a   1.000
_cell.length_b   1.000
_cell.length_c   1.000
_cell.angle_alpha   90.00
_cell.angle_beta   90.00
_cell.angle_gamma   90.00
#
_symmetry.space_group_name_H-M   'P 1'
#
loop_
_entity.id
_entity.type
_entity.pdbx_description
1 polymer ?
#
loop_
_entity_poly.entity_id
_entity_poly.type
_entity_poly.pdbx_seq_one_letter_code
_entity_poly.pdbx_strand_id
1 'polypeptide(L)'
;MNHYTWTYVAGGGRNYPVGLLHSNKSGHLIIYVGAKIVTIDFKVLDTKEYTFFIEDELCHIQLERRGEEMYYFFNIDRKADTPRNRARNAMERKFARQLAAALAIFSVLVAAFVLWSNAVKKSPYIKAEELLVQQGRETVGKIYLKKGDAQPEISYQFVANNQGYTASPTMQTMPLILLKNGMPIEQGDEFIVRYVPSRPEISKMLFDRPTERQIALYRERAISRHTQLHPGEAASTAACMVNVAYQLNGIAGIADFYFQDVPPTANPDHNQNTFLRLTRDLPFKKKVEADCWN
;
A
#
# COMPACT_ATOMS: atom_id res chain seq x y z
N MET A 1 -3.40 9.46 -70.53
CA MET A 1 -2.39 8.49 -70.05
C MET A 1 -2.40 8.61 -68.55
N ASN A 2 -2.66 7.50 -67.86
CA ASN A 2 -2.81 7.50 -66.41
C ASN A 2 -1.44 7.26 -65.76
N HIS A 3 -1.16 8.00 -64.69
CA HIS A 3 0.08 7.92 -63.96
C HIS A 3 -0.23 7.78 -62.47
N TYR A 4 0.29 6.73 -61.86
CA TYR A 4 0.13 6.44 -60.43
C TYR A 4 1.49 6.26 -59.80
N THR A 5 1.61 6.72 -58.56
CA THR A 5 2.84 6.59 -57.77
C THR A 5 2.52 6.18 -56.35
N TRP A 6 3.26 5.21 -55.84
CA TRP A 6 3.30 4.81 -54.44
C TRP A 6 4.72 5.00 -53.89
N THR A 7 4.84 5.04 -52.57
CA THR A 7 6.16 5.00 -51.91
C THR A 7 6.24 3.76 -51.05
N TYR A 8 7.16 2.87 -51.38
CA TYR A 8 7.51 1.73 -50.53
C TYR A 8 8.60 2.14 -49.55
N VAL A 9 8.37 1.93 -48.25
CA VAL A 9 9.32 2.24 -47.18
C VAL A 9 9.96 0.95 -46.69
N ALA A 10 11.25 0.78 -46.97
CA ALA A 10 12.03 -0.38 -46.56
C ALA A 10 12.37 -0.34 -45.06
N GLY A 11 12.89 -1.46 -44.53
CA GLY A 11 13.12 -1.64 -43.08
C GLY A 11 14.14 -0.67 -42.46
N GLY A 12 15.03 -0.09 -43.27
CA GLY A 12 15.98 0.93 -42.84
C GLY A 12 15.50 2.38 -43.05
N GLY A 13 14.20 2.59 -43.32
CA GLY A 13 13.64 3.92 -43.62
C GLY A 13 13.95 4.44 -45.03
N ARG A 14 14.52 3.60 -45.91
CA ARG A 14 14.75 3.95 -47.32
C ARG A 14 13.44 3.95 -48.10
N ASN A 15 13.22 5.00 -48.87
CA ASN A 15 12.03 5.19 -49.69
C ASN A 15 12.30 4.79 -51.14
N TYR A 16 11.42 3.96 -51.67
CA TYR A 16 11.42 3.52 -53.06
C TYR A 16 10.15 4.06 -53.73
N PRO A 17 10.25 5.10 -54.58
CA PRO A 17 9.09 5.56 -55.34
C PRO A 17 8.78 4.52 -56.41
N VAL A 18 7.58 3.96 -56.37
CA VAL A 18 7.08 2.97 -57.32
C VAL A 18 6.08 3.67 -58.22
N GLY A 19 6.30 3.67 -59.53
CA GLY A 19 5.41 4.31 -60.48
C GLY A 19 4.87 3.35 -61.50
N LEU A 20 3.64 3.64 -61.94
CA LEU A 20 2.96 2.96 -63.04
C LEU A 20 2.45 4.01 -64.03
N LEU A 21 2.79 3.82 -65.29
CA LEU A 21 2.24 4.55 -66.43
C LEU A 21 1.39 3.59 -67.24
N HIS A 22 0.13 3.96 -67.49
CA HIS A 22 -0.78 3.11 -68.24
C HIS A 22 -1.69 3.91 -69.17
N SER A 23 -1.80 3.49 -70.42
CA SER A 23 -2.69 4.08 -71.41
C SER A 23 -3.93 3.20 -71.60
N ASN A 24 -5.07 3.60 -71.05
CA ASN A 24 -6.34 2.86 -71.21
C ASN A 24 -6.79 2.69 -72.68
N LYS A 25 -6.30 3.51 -73.61
CA LYS A 25 -6.65 3.42 -75.05
C LYS A 25 -5.74 2.47 -75.83
N SER A 26 -4.43 2.49 -75.57
CA SER A 26 -3.44 1.69 -76.31
C SER A 26 -2.95 0.46 -75.55
N GLY A 27 -3.29 0.34 -74.26
CA GLY A 27 -2.84 -0.72 -73.35
C GLY A 27 -1.34 -0.72 -73.09
N HIS A 28 -0.64 0.40 -73.34
CA HIS A 28 0.79 0.52 -73.04
C HIS A 28 0.98 0.71 -71.55
N LEU A 29 1.79 -0.14 -70.92
CA LEU A 29 2.06 -0.15 -69.50
C LEU A 29 3.56 -0.12 -69.22
N ILE A 30 3.97 0.72 -68.28
CA ILE A 30 5.34 0.76 -67.74
C ILE A 30 5.24 0.78 -66.21
N ILE A 31 5.98 -0.11 -65.56
CA ILE A 31 6.19 -0.10 -64.11
C ILE A 31 7.66 0.20 -63.84
N TYR A 32 7.91 1.14 -62.93
CA TYR A 32 9.27 1.53 -62.54
C TYR A 32 9.40 1.69 -61.02
N VAL A 33 10.62 1.52 -60.52
CA VAL A 33 11.00 1.74 -59.12
C VAL A 33 12.21 2.67 -59.10
N GLY A 34 12.08 3.86 -58.53
CA GLY A 34 13.10 4.90 -58.65
C GLY A 34 13.26 5.34 -60.12
N ALA A 35 14.49 5.27 -60.61
CA ALA A 35 14.81 5.51 -62.02
C ALA A 35 14.83 4.22 -62.87
N LYS A 36 14.57 3.04 -62.28
CA LYS A 36 14.70 1.75 -62.96
C LYS A 36 13.35 1.25 -63.46
N ILE A 37 13.23 0.99 -64.75
CA ILE A 37 12.06 0.29 -65.32
C ILE A 37 12.15 -1.18 -64.95
N VAL A 38 11.06 -1.71 -64.38
CA VAL A 38 10.96 -3.10 -63.92
C VAL A 38 10.12 -3.94 -64.88
N THR A 39 9.07 -3.35 -65.44
CA THR A 39 8.19 -4.05 -66.40
C THR A 39 7.75 -3.09 -67.50
N ILE A 40 7.73 -3.58 -68.74
CA ILE A 40 7.05 -2.93 -69.87
C ILE A 40 6.11 -3.99 -70.47
N ASP A 41 4.87 -3.60 -70.74
CA ASP A 41 3.89 -4.48 -71.37
C ASP A 41 2.98 -3.68 -72.31
N PHE A 42 2.42 -4.37 -73.29
CA PHE A 42 1.60 -3.77 -74.34
C PHE A 42 0.26 -4.49 -74.42
N LYS A 43 -0.78 -3.77 -74.87
CA LYS A 43 -2.15 -4.27 -75.02
C LYS A 43 -2.77 -4.77 -73.70
N VAL A 44 -2.41 -4.15 -72.58
CA VAL A 44 -3.03 -4.41 -71.26
C VAL A 44 -4.36 -3.66 -71.20
N LEU A 45 -5.45 -4.30 -71.63
CA LEU A 45 -6.78 -3.68 -71.66
C LEU A 45 -7.75 -4.25 -70.62
N ASP A 46 -7.33 -5.27 -69.87
CA ASP A 46 -8.12 -5.97 -68.85
C ASP A 46 -7.31 -6.15 -67.56
N THR A 47 -7.97 -6.69 -66.53
CA THR A 47 -7.38 -7.00 -65.21
C THR A 47 -6.11 -7.83 -65.35
N LYS A 48 -5.02 -7.38 -64.74
CA LYS A 48 -3.71 -8.06 -64.79
C LYS A 48 -2.89 -7.74 -63.54
N GLU A 49 -2.07 -8.69 -63.13
CA GLU A 49 -1.19 -8.55 -61.98
C GLU A 49 0.28 -8.71 -62.40
N TYR A 50 1.14 -7.87 -61.83
CA TYR A 50 2.58 -7.91 -62.02
C TYR A 50 3.27 -8.04 -60.68
N THR A 51 4.27 -8.92 -60.64
CA THR A 51 5.00 -9.23 -59.41
C THR A 51 6.47 -8.89 -59.61
N PHE A 52 7.09 -8.23 -58.64
CA PHE A 52 8.51 -7.88 -58.66
C PHE A 52 9.06 -7.72 -57.25
N PHE A 53 10.39 -7.77 -57.11
CA PHE A 53 11.05 -7.57 -55.82
C PHE A 53 11.50 -6.12 -55.65
N ILE A 54 11.31 -5.59 -54.43
CA ILE A 54 12.02 -4.42 -53.92
C ILE A 54 12.84 -4.89 -52.73
N GLU A 55 14.17 -4.93 -52.89
CA GLU A 55 15.07 -5.63 -51.96
C GLU A 55 14.57 -7.08 -51.72
N ASP A 56 14.30 -7.46 -50.47
CA ASP A 56 13.83 -8.80 -50.09
C ASP A 56 12.30 -8.93 -50.00
N GLU A 57 11.53 -7.94 -50.48
CA GLU A 57 10.07 -7.93 -50.43
C GLU A 57 9.45 -8.15 -51.80
N LEU A 58 8.57 -9.14 -51.87
CA LEU A 58 7.77 -9.44 -53.04
C LEU A 58 6.58 -8.48 -53.06
N CYS A 59 6.47 -7.71 -54.14
CA CYS A 59 5.42 -6.71 -54.32
C CYS A 59 4.59 -7.04 -55.55
N HIS A 60 3.31 -6.68 -55.49
CA HIS A 60 2.36 -6.82 -56.58
C HIS A 60 1.83 -5.46 -56.98
N ILE A 61 1.75 -5.22 -58.29
CA ILE A 61 0.89 -4.20 -58.86
C ILE A 61 -0.26 -4.88 -59.57
N GLN A 62 -1.46 -4.65 -59.07
CA GLN A 62 -2.69 -5.20 -59.61
C GLN A 62 -3.46 -4.11 -60.35
N LEU A 63 -3.80 -4.38 -61.60
CA LEU A 63 -4.73 -3.61 -62.41
C LEU A 63 -6.06 -4.33 -62.37
N GLU A 64 -7.13 -3.62 -62.02
CA GLU A 64 -8.48 -4.17 -61.96
C GLU A 64 -9.41 -3.36 -62.86
N ARG A 65 -10.01 -4.02 -63.85
CA ARG A 65 -11.03 -3.43 -64.72
C ARG A 65 -12.40 -3.51 -64.06
N ARG A 66 -13.05 -2.36 -63.89
CA ARG A 66 -14.44 -2.27 -63.39
C ARG A 66 -15.25 -1.46 -64.39
N GLY A 67 -15.88 -2.14 -65.35
CA GLY A 67 -16.57 -1.50 -66.47
C GLY A 67 -15.60 -0.82 -67.43
N GLU A 68 -15.78 0.49 -67.64
CA GLU A 68 -14.90 1.31 -68.50
C GLU A 68 -13.68 1.88 -67.76
N GLU A 69 -13.61 1.72 -66.45
CA GLU A 69 -12.55 2.28 -65.60
C GLU A 69 -11.50 1.22 -65.23
N MET A 70 -10.29 1.71 -64.96
CA MET A 70 -9.16 0.91 -64.48
C MET A 70 -8.68 1.41 -63.12
N TYR A 71 -8.53 0.47 -62.19
CA TYR A 71 -8.07 0.70 -60.82
C TYR A 71 -6.69 0.06 -60.63
N TYR A 72 -5.86 0.66 -59.78
CA TYR A 72 -4.48 0.24 -59.58
C TYR A 72 -4.17 0.10 -58.10
N PHE A 73 -3.60 -1.04 -57.73
CA PHE A 73 -3.26 -1.36 -56.35
C PHE A 73 -1.81 -1.79 -56.25
N PHE A 74 -1.11 -1.32 -55.22
CA PHE A 74 0.22 -1.77 -54.87
C PHE A 74 0.15 -2.51 -53.53
N ASN A 75 0.46 -3.80 -53.55
CA ASN A 75 0.35 -4.69 -52.40
C ASN A 75 1.70 -5.35 -52.11
N ILE A 76 1.99 -5.62 -50.84
CA ILE A 76 3.17 -6.36 -50.42
C ILE A 76 2.73 -7.78 -50.08
N ASP A 77 3.40 -8.78 -50.66
CA ASP A 77 3.15 -10.18 -50.31
C ASP A 77 3.79 -10.51 -48.97
N ARG A 78 2.94 -10.65 -47.95
CA ARG A 78 3.38 -11.05 -46.60
C ARG A 78 3.34 -12.57 -46.39
N LYS A 79 2.85 -13.34 -47.36
CA LYS A 79 2.66 -14.80 -47.29
C LYS A 79 3.77 -15.56 -48.01
N ALA A 80 4.32 -15.01 -49.10
CA ALA A 80 5.43 -15.61 -49.82
C ALA A 80 6.64 -15.88 -48.90
N ASP A 81 7.38 -16.95 -49.17
CA ASP A 81 8.56 -17.32 -48.38
C ASP A 81 9.80 -16.49 -48.73
N THR A 82 9.74 -15.19 -48.43
CA THR A 82 10.88 -14.28 -48.56
C THR A 82 11.71 -14.23 -47.26
N PRO A 83 13.02 -13.93 -47.31
CA PRO A 83 13.85 -13.75 -46.11
C PRO A 83 13.21 -12.77 -45.10
N ARG A 84 12.59 -11.71 -45.61
CA ARG A 84 11.91 -10.69 -44.81
C ARG A 84 10.64 -11.21 -44.12
N ASN A 85 9.83 -11.98 -44.82
CA ASN A 85 8.64 -12.61 -44.23
C ASN A 85 9.03 -13.65 -43.17
N ARG A 86 10.10 -14.43 -43.37
CA ARG A 86 10.63 -15.35 -42.34
C ARG A 86 11.07 -14.61 -41.08
N ALA A 87 11.82 -13.52 -41.23
CA ALA A 87 12.25 -12.71 -40.10
C ALA A 87 11.06 -12.11 -39.32
N ARG A 88 10.07 -11.58 -40.04
CA ARG A 88 8.82 -11.06 -39.45
C ARG A 88 8.07 -12.14 -38.65
N ASN A 89 7.84 -13.30 -39.26
CA ASN A 89 7.13 -14.40 -38.64
C ASN A 89 7.87 -14.94 -37.40
N ALA A 90 9.21 -14.96 -37.42
CA ALA A 90 10.01 -15.36 -36.26
C ALA A 90 9.86 -14.36 -35.09
N MET A 91 9.88 -13.06 -35.37
CA MET A 91 9.64 -12.02 -34.36
C MET A 91 8.21 -12.10 -33.81
N GLU A 92 7.20 -12.21 -34.68
CA GLU A 92 5.80 -12.35 -34.27
C GLU A 92 5.59 -13.56 -33.37
N ARG A 93 6.17 -14.73 -33.71
CA ARG A 93 6.12 -15.92 -32.85
C ARG A 93 6.81 -15.70 -31.50
N LYS A 94 7.92 -14.97 -31.47
CA LYS A 94 8.63 -14.64 -30.22
C LYS A 94 7.77 -13.73 -29.34
N PHE A 95 7.21 -12.67 -29.90
CA PHE A 95 6.32 -11.76 -29.19
C PHE A 95 5.05 -12.46 -28.70
N ALA A 96 4.43 -13.30 -29.52
CA ALA A 96 3.25 -14.07 -29.13
C ALA A 96 3.54 -14.99 -27.94
N ARG A 97 4.68 -15.70 -27.93
CA ARG A 97 5.11 -16.52 -26.79
C ARG A 97 5.37 -15.68 -25.54
N GLN A 98 6.05 -14.54 -25.69
CA GLN A 98 6.32 -13.64 -24.57
C GLN A 98 5.04 -13.05 -23.97
N LEU A 99 4.08 -12.65 -24.81
CA LEU A 99 2.78 -12.15 -24.37
C LEU A 99 1.98 -13.25 -23.66
N ALA A 100 1.94 -14.47 -24.21
CA ALA A 100 1.28 -15.60 -23.55
C ALA A 100 1.89 -15.92 -22.18
N ALA A 101 3.23 -15.90 -22.07
CA ALA A 101 3.92 -16.10 -20.80
C ALA A 101 3.61 -14.98 -19.79
N ALA A 102 3.62 -13.72 -20.22
CA ALA A 102 3.28 -12.59 -19.36
C ALA A 102 1.84 -12.67 -18.83
N LEU A 103 0.87 -13.02 -19.70
CA LEU A 103 -0.52 -13.21 -19.32
C LEU A 103 -0.70 -14.37 -18.33
N ALA A 104 0.03 -15.47 -18.51
CA ALA A 104 0.01 -16.61 -17.58
C ALA A 104 0.58 -16.24 -16.20
N ILE A 105 1.66 -15.47 -16.14
CA ILE A 105 2.21 -15.00 -14.86
C ILE A 105 1.23 -14.05 -14.17
N PHE A 106 0.65 -13.12 -14.92
CA PHE A 106 -0.31 -12.16 -14.38
C PHE A 106 -1.55 -12.85 -13.79
N SER A 107 -2.10 -13.86 -14.48
CA SER A 107 -3.27 -14.58 -13.98
C SER A 107 -2.98 -15.33 -12.67
N VAL A 108 -1.78 -15.92 -12.53
CA VAL A 108 -1.34 -16.56 -11.29
C VAL A 108 -1.22 -15.55 -10.15
N LEU A 109 -0.64 -14.37 -10.40
CA LEU A 109 -0.53 -13.31 -9.38
C LEU A 109 -1.89 -12.82 -8.91
N VAL A 110 -2.84 -12.61 -9.84
CA VAL A 110 -4.21 -12.22 -9.50
C VAL A 110 -4.89 -13.31 -8.67
N ALA A 111 -4.76 -14.58 -9.05
CA ALA A 111 -5.33 -15.69 -8.29
C ALA A 111 -4.73 -15.77 -6.88
N ALA A 112 -3.41 -15.63 -6.73
CA ALA A 112 -2.73 -15.61 -5.45
C ALA A 112 -3.22 -14.46 -4.56
N PHE A 113 -3.37 -13.26 -5.13
CA PHE A 113 -3.89 -12.10 -4.41
C PHE A 113 -5.33 -12.31 -3.93
N VAL A 114 -6.20 -12.88 -4.77
CA VAL A 114 -7.59 -13.19 -4.39
C VAL A 114 -7.62 -14.22 -3.26
N LEU A 115 -6.86 -15.31 -3.38
CA LEU A 115 -6.77 -16.34 -2.33
C LEU A 115 -6.25 -15.76 -1.01
N TRP A 116 -5.19 -14.95 -1.05
CA TRP A 116 -4.64 -14.29 0.13
C TRP A 116 -5.64 -13.32 0.78
N SER A 117 -6.30 -12.47 -0.01
CA SER A 117 -7.29 -11.53 0.52
C SER A 117 -8.48 -12.22 1.19
N ASN A 118 -8.93 -13.35 0.62
CA ASN A 118 -10.00 -14.17 1.19
C ASN A 118 -9.56 -14.86 2.48
N ALA A 119 -8.31 -15.33 2.56
CA ALA A 119 -7.74 -15.89 3.79
C ALA A 119 -7.66 -14.84 4.90
N VAL A 120 -7.23 -13.61 4.57
CA VAL A 120 -7.15 -12.49 5.52
C VAL A 120 -8.54 -12.10 6.04
N LYS A 121 -9.56 -11.97 5.16
CA LYS A 121 -10.95 -11.68 5.57
C LYS A 121 -11.58 -12.78 6.43
N LYS A 122 -11.11 -14.02 6.31
CA LYS A 122 -11.56 -15.14 7.15
C LYS A 122 -10.86 -15.19 8.52
N SER A 123 -9.83 -14.37 8.76
CA SER A 123 -9.16 -14.33 10.05
C SER A 123 -10.16 -13.92 11.14
N PRO A 124 -10.34 -14.74 12.21
CA PRO A 124 -11.26 -14.42 13.30
C PRO A 124 -10.88 -13.12 14.01
N TYR A 125 -9.61 -12.71 13.95
CA TYR A 125 -9.12 -11.46 14.53
C TYR A 125 -9.69 -10.21 13.83
N ILE A 126 -9.67 -10.16 12.50
CA ILE A 126 -10.20 -8.99 11.76
C ILE A 126 -11.70 -8.86 11.99
N LYS A 127 -12.42 -9.98 11.99
CA LYS A 127 -13.86 -9.99 12.31
C LYS A 127 -14.13 -9.53 13.74
N ALA A 128 -13.31 -9.93 14.71
CA ALA A 128 -13.44 -9.49 16.10
C ALA A 128 -13.25 -7.98 16.25
N GLU A 129 -12.21 -7.40 15.64
CA GLU A 129 -11.96 -5.95 15.69
C GLU A 129 -13.08 -5.18 14.96
N GLU A 130 -13.52 -5.65 13.80
CA GLU A 130 -14.65 -5.03 13.07
C GLU A 130 -15.94 -5.03 13.90
N LEU A 131 -16.26 -6.15 14.56
CA LEU A 131 -17.41 -6.26 15.44
C LEU A 131 -17.29 -5.33 16.66
N LEU A 132 -16.09 -5.18 17.23
CA LEU A 132 -15.83 -4.24 18.33
C LEU A 132 -16.03 -2.78 17.89
N VAL A 133 -15.67 -2.43 16.65
CA VAL A 133 -15.88 -1.08 16.13
C VAL A 133 -17.35 -0.80 15.85
N GLN A 134 -18.07 -1.76 15.26
CA GLN A 134 -19.47 -1.57 14.86
C GLN A 134 -20.47 -1.69 16.01
N GLN A 135 -20.23 -2.62 16.94
CA GLN A 135 -21.20 -3.00 17.99
C GLN A 135 -20.64 -2.83 19.41
N GLY A 136 -19.41 -2.35 19.56
CA GLY A 136 -18.72 -2.28 20.84
C GLY A 136 -19.46 -1.43 21.86
N ARG A 137 -19.63 -1.97 23.06
CA ARG A 137 -19.97 -1.21 24.26
C ARG A 137 -18.78 -1.14 25.20
N GLU A 138 -18.75 -0.10 26.01
CA GLU A 138 -17.68 0.15 26.96
C GLU A 138 -18.13 -0.18 28.38
N THR A 139 -17.22 -0.76 29.16
CA THR A 139 -17.38 -1.02 30.59
C THR A 139 -16.03 -0.88 31.29
N VAL A 140 -16.01 -0.97 32.60
CA VAL A 140 -14.76 -0.97 33.38
C VAL A 140 -14.25 -2.41 33.50
N GLY A 141 -12.98 -2.61 33.14
CA GLY A 141 -12.26 -3.84 33.41
C GLY A 141 -11.15 -3.64 34.43
N LYS A 142 -10.84 -4.70 35.16
CA LYS A 142 -9.79 -4.75 36.17
C LYS A 142 -8.68 -5.69 35.76
N ILE A 143 -7.43 -5.29 35.97
CA ILE A 143 -6.26 -6.12 35.71
C ILE A 143 -6.14 -7.24 36.74
N TYR A 144 -5.82 -8.42 36.24
CA TYR A 144 -5.42 -9.57 37.02
C TYR A 144 -4.07 -10.11 36.51
N LEU A 145 -3.03 -9.94 37.31
CA LEU A 145 -1.67 -10.40 37.07
C LEU A 145 -1.48 -11.77 37.71
N LYS A 146 -1.22 -12.80 36.90
CA LYS A 146 -0.82 -14.11 37.40
C LYS A 146 0.70 -14.17 37.46
N LYS A 147 1.27 -14.40 38.64
CA LYS A 147 2.71 -14.62 38.80
C LYS A 147 3.08 -15.94 38.11
N GLY A 148 3.78 -15.84 36.97
CA GLY A 148 4.44 -16.97 36.31
C GLY A 148 5.93 -16.98 36.62
N ASP A 149 6.59 -18.13 36.43
CA ASP A 149 8.01 -18.34 36.79
C ASP A 149 9.01 -17.50 35.98
N ALA A 150 8.59 -16.86 34.88
CA ALA A 150 9.45 -16.06 34.02
C ALA A 150 8.90 -14.66 33.66
N GLN A 151 7.60 -14.52 33.44
CA GLN A 151 6.93 -13.22 33.24
C GLN A 151 5.49 -13.26 33.79
N PRO A 152 4.97 -12.15 34.34
CA PRO A 152 3.58 -12.10 34.78
C PRO A 152 2.63 -12.23 33.59
N GLU A 153 1.67 -13.15 33.67
CA GLU A 153 0.62 -13.24 32.65
C GLU A 153 -0.47 -12.21 32.98
N ILE A 154 -0.71 -11.28 32.05
CA ILE A 154 -1.75 -10.25 32.21
C ILE A 154 -3.07 -10.83 31.70
N SER A 155 -4.09 -10.78 32.55
CA SER A 155 -5.49 -11.00 32.18
C SER A 155 -6.33 -9.84 32.71
N TYR A 156 -7.56 -9.71 32.24
CA TYR A 156 -8.48 -8.72 32.76
C TYR A 156 -9.88 -9.29 32.94
N GLN A 157 -10.59 -8.74 33.92
CA GLN A 157 -11.95 -9.11 34.26
C GLN A 157 -12.89 -7.93 34.08
N PHE A 158 -14.07 -8.16 33.53
CA PHE A 158 -15.08 -7.12 33.37
C PHE A 158 -16.48 -7.71 33.49
N VAL A 159 -17.48 -6.85 33.71
CA VAL A 159 -18.88 -7.26 33.80
C VAL A 159 -19.62 -6.81 32.55
N ALA A 160 -20.31 -7.76 31.92
CA ALA A 160 -21.21 -7.53 30.80
C ALA A 160 -22.48 -8.34 31.01
N ASN A 161 -23.66 -7.76 30.72
CA ASN A 161 -24.94 -8.46 30.86
C ASN A 161 -25.14 -9.15 32.24
N ASN A 162 -24.68 -8.50 33.32
CA ASN A 162 -24.68 -9.01 34.70
C ASN A 162 -23.87 -10.30 34.92
N GLN A 163 -22.95 -10.63 34.01
CA GLN A 163 -22.03 -11.77 34.11
C GLN A 163 -20.58 -11.29 34.08
N GLY A 164 -19.72 -11.93 34.85
CA GLY A 164 -18.29 -11.67 34.86
C GLY A 164 -17.57 -12.43 33.76
N TYR A 165 -16.74 -11.74 32.98
CA TYR A 165 -15.92 -12.31 31.93
C TYR A 165 -14.46 -12.12 32.25
N THR A 166 -13.63 -13.10 31.90
CA THR A 166 -12.17 -13.02 31.97
C THR A 166 -11.61 -13.18 30.57
N ALA A 167 -10.71 -12.29 30.17
CA ALA A 167 -10.04 -12.35 28.88
C ALA A 167 -8.54 -12.02 29.04
N SER A 168 -7.74 -12.56 28.13
CA SER A 168 -6.32 -12.21 28.02
C SER A 168 -6.12 -11.33 26.79
N PRO A 169 -5.29 -10.27 26.86
CA PRO A 169 -4.99 -9.43 25.70
C PRO A 169 -4.34 -10.28 24.61
N THR A 170 -4.98 -10.37 23.44
CA THR A 170 -4.61 -11.35 22.39
C THR A 170 -3.27 -11.05 21.72
N MET A 171 -2.68 -9.87 21.91
CA MET A 171 -1.37 -9.54 21.36
C MET A 171 -0.72 -8.46 22.21
N GLN A 172 0.36 -8.81 22.91
CA GLN A 172 1.56 -8.00 23.02
C GLN A 172 2.63 -8.83 23.71
N THR A 173 3.60 -9.30 22.92
CA THR A 173 4.97 -9.53 23.37
C THR A 173 5.60 -8.18 23.74
N MET A 174 4.99 -7.44 24.66
CA MET A 174 5.68 -6.35 25.33
C MET A 174 6.44 -7.00 26.47
N PRO A 175 7.73 -6.69 26.68
CA PRO A 175 8.31 -6.92 27.99
C PRO A 175 7.40 -6.19 28.98
N LEU A 176 6.74 -6.95 29.85
CA LEU A 176 5.92 -6.41 30.91
C LEU A 176 6.71 -5.31 31.61
N ILE A 177 6.14 -4.10 31.69
CA ILE A 177 6.18 -3.18 32.83
C ILE A 177 5.72 -1.77 32.40
N LEU A 178 5.79 -1.39 31.12
CA LEU A 178 5.40 -0.02 30.68
C LEU A 178 4.22 -0.01 29.70
N LEU A 179 3.14 0.69 30.07
CA LEU A 179 2.03 0.98 29.17
C LEU A 179 2.41 2.06 28.15
N LYS A 180 1.66 2.12 27.04
CA LYS A 180 1.72 3.26 26.10
C LYS A 180 1.44 4.61 26.77
N ASN A 181 0.70 4.61 27.87
CA ASN A 181 0.42 5.82 28.65
C ASN A 181 1.58 6.20 29.60
N GLY A 182 2.65 5.43 29.60
CA GLY A 182 3.86 5.65 30.39
C GLY A 182 3.85 5.02 31.78
N MET A 183 2.70 4.68 32.36
CA MET A 183 2.60 4.19 33.74
C MET A 183 2.77 2.66 33.85
N PRO A 184 3.25 2.15 35.00
CA PRO A 184 3.29 0.72 35.24
C PRO A 184 1.90 0.13 35.49
N ILE A 185 1.76 -1.16 35.16
CA ILE A 185 0.56 -1.95 35.44
C ILE A 185 0.71 -2.63 36.81
N GLU A 186 -0.30 -2.49 37.66
CA GLU A 186 -0.41 -3.24 38.91
C GLU A 186 -1.72 -4.06 38.97
N GLN A 187 -1.75 -5.02 39.89
CA GLN A 187 -2.94 -5.82 40.18
C GLN A 187 -4.11 -4.92 40.54
N GLY A 188 -5.26 -5.12 39.89
CA GLY A 188 -6.48 -4.37 40.16
C GLY A 188 -6.57 -3.01 39.47
N ASP A 189 -5.56 -2.62 38.67
CA ASP A 189 -5.64 -1.40 37.87
C ASP A 189 -6.87 -1.43 36.94
N GLU A 190 -7.51 -0.28 36.74
CA GLU A 190 -8.79 -0.15 36.04
C GLU A 190 -8.68 0.58 34.70
N PHE A 191 -9.18 -0.06 33.64
CA PHE A 191 -9.20 0.49 32.28
C PHE A 191 -10.55 0.26 31.61
N ILE A 192 -10.83 1.04 30.57
CA ILE A 192 -11.99 0.81 29.73
C ILE A 192 -11.81 -0.49 28.93
N VAL A 193 -12.81 -1.36 28.98
CA VAL A 193 -12.93 -2.54 28.13
C VAL A 193 -14.03 -2.29 27.12
N ARG A 194 -13.70 -2.48 25.83
CA ARG A 194 -14.69 -2.52 24.76
C ARG A 194 -15.04 -3.97 24.46
N TYR A 195 -16.33 -4.29 24.40
CA TYR A 195 -16.80 -5.66 24.16
C TYR A 195 -18.05 -5.68 23.26
N VAL A 196 -18.31 -6.80 22.60
CA VAL A 196 -19.51 -7.00 21.77
C VAL A 196 -20.66 -7.52 22.65
N PRO A 197 -21.80 -6.81 22.80
CA PRO A 197 -22.85 -7.20 23.75
C PRO A 197 -23.49 -8.57 23.51
N SER A 198 -23.59 -8.98 22.25
CA SER A 198 -24.13 -10.28 21.85
C SER A 198 -23.14 -11.43 22.04
N ARG A 199 -21.84 -11.12 22.16
CA ARG A 199 -20.73 -12.07 22.34
C ARG A 199 -19.59 -11.45 23.16
N PRO A 200 -19.75 -11.28 24.49
CA PRO A 200 -18.79 -10.55 25.31
C PRO A 200 -17.38 -11.16 25.33
N GLU A 201 -17.20 -12.42 24.93
CA GLU A 201 -15.87 -13.03 24.76
C GLU A 201 -15.03 -12.27 23.72
N ILE A 202 -15.68 -11.59 22.77
CA ILE A 202 -15.03 -10.63 21.88
C ILE A 202 -14.90 -9.31 22.62
N SER A 203 -13.72 -9.11 23.23
CA SER A 203 -13.41 -7.94 24.05
C SER A 203 -11.96 -7.47 23.87
N LYS A 204 -11.73 -6.20 24.19
CA LYS A 204 -10.42 -5.53 24.11
C LYS A 204 -10.31 -4.50 25.21
N MET A 205 -9.26 -4.62 26.03
CA MET A 205 -8.89 -3.60 27.00
C MET A 205 -8.15 -2.44 26.32
N LEU A 206 -8.58 -1.22 26.63
CA LEU A 206 -8.01 0.03 26.12
C LEU A 206 -7.07 0.62 27.18
N PHE A 207 -5.81 0.16 27.18
CA PHE A 207 -4.80 0.56 28.17
C PHE A 207 -4.43 2.06 28.12
N ASP A 208 -4.76 2.75 27.03
CA ASP A 208 -4.66 4.19 26.84
C ASP A 208 -5.82 4.96 27.47
N ARG A 209 -6.87 4.27 27.92
CA ARG A 209 -8.07 4.84 28.56
C ARG A 209 -8.26 4.27 29.98
N PRO A 210 -7.43 4.67 30.95
CA PRO A 210 -7.67 4.36 32.36
C PRO A 210 -8.95 5.06 32.87
N THR A 211 -9.53 4.56 33.95
CA THR A 211 -10.67 5.23 34.61
C THR A 211 -10.20 6.47 35.38
N GLU A 212 -11.11 7.39 35.72
CA GLU A 212 -10.81 8.54 36.60
C GLU A 212 -10.21 8.11 37.94
N ARG A 213 -10.73 7.00 38.50
CA ARG A 213 -10.19 6.37 39.70
C ARG A 213 -8.74 5.91 39.49
N GLN A 214 -8.44 5.29 38.35
CA GLN A 214 -7.09 4.85 38.03
C GLN A 214 -6.12 6.03 37.82
N ILE A 215 -6.59 7.12 37.21
CA ILE A 215 -5.79 8.34 37.07
C ILE A 215 -5.47 8.95 38.44
N ALA A 216 -6.41 8.94 39.39
CA ALA A 216 -6.14 9.37 40.76
C ALA A 216 -5.07 8.48 41.43
N LEU A 217 -5.16 7.16 41.28
CA LEU A 217 -4.14 6.22 41.80
C LEU A 217 -2.77 6.46 41.18
N TYR A 218 -2.69 6.73 39.87
CA TYR A 218 -1.43 7.09 39.22
C TYR A 218 -0.81 8.36 39.80
N ARG A 219 -1.62 9.38 40.11
CA ARG A 219 -1.13 10.58 40.80
C ARG A 219 -0.60 10.25 42.18
N GLU A 220 -1.33 9.47 42.97
CA GLU A 220 -0.87 9.05 44.31
C GLU A 220 0.45 8.30 44.26
N ARG A 221 0.63 7.38 43.28
CA ARG A 221 1.89 6.67 43.05
C ARG A 221 3.03 7.63 42.74
N ALA A 222 2.82 8.59 41.83
CA ALA A 222 3.84 9.58 41.47
C ALA A 222 4.18 10.52 42.63
N ILE A 223 3.20 10.95 43.42
CA ILE A 223 3.39 11.78 44.62
C ILE A 223 4.22 11.02 45.65
N SER A 224 3.83 9.78 45.97
CA SER A 224 4.54 8.91 46.91
C SER A 224 5.99 8.67 46.47
N ARG A 225 6.20 8.44 45.17
CA ARG A 225 7.55 8.27 44.61
C ARG A 225 8.38 9.55 44.74
N HIS A 226 7.80 10.71 44.47
CA HIS A 226 8.50 11.98 44.57
C HIS A 226 8.85 12.34 46.02
N THR A 227 7.94 12.18 46.97
CA THR A 227 8.21 12.46 48.39
C THR A 227 9.25 11.50 48.98
N GLN A 228 9.31 10.25 48.51
CA GLN A 228 10.39 9.31 48.89
C GLN A 228 11.77 9.77 48.40
N LEU A 229 11.84 10.34 47.20
CA LEU A 229 13.10 10.82 46.60
C LEU A 229 13.51 12.19 47.12
N HIS A 230 12.55 13.01 47.58
CA HIS A 230 12.77 14.38 48.08
C HIS A 230 12.16 14.55 49.48
N PRO A 231 12.71 13.90 50.53
CA PRO A 231 12.11 13.90 51.88
C PRO A 231 12.09 15.27 52.56
N GLY A 232 12.83 16.26 52.05
CA GLY A 232 12.82 17.64 52.55
C GLY A 232 11.68 18.51 52.00
N GLU A 233 10.92 18.02 51.02
CA GLU A 233 9.80 18.73 50.42
C GLU A 233 8.48 18.36 51.10
N ALA A 234 7.59 19.33 51.29
CA ALA A 234 6.27 19.06 51.86
C ALA A 234 5.43 18.19 50.89
N ALA A 235 4.73 17.20 51.43
CA ALA A 235 3.89 16.31 50.62
C ALA A 235 2.80 17.05 49.84
N SER A 236 2.33 18.20 50.34
CA SER A 236 1.39 19.09 49.64
C SER A 236 2.00 19.73 48.40
N THR A 237 3.27 20.12 48.45
CA THR A 237 4.00 20.69 47.30
C THR A 237 4.18 19.63 46.22
N ALA A 238 4.62 18.43 46.59
CA ALA A 238 4.71 17.28 45.68
C ALA A 238 3.36 16.98 45.00
N ALA A 239 2.27 16.96 45.79
CA ALA A 239 0.91 16.76 45.28
C ALA A 239 0.51 17.85 44.27
N CYS A 240 0.81 19.11 44.58
CA CYS A 240 0.54 20.21 43.66
C CYS A 240 1.34 20.10 42.36
N MET A 241 2.65 19.83 42.44
CA MET A 241 3.51 19.70 41.26
C MET A 241 3.05 18.56 40.33
N VAL A 242 2.69 17.40 40.89
CA VAL A 242 2.15 16.27 40.10
C VAL A 242 0.81 16.64 39.46
N ASN A 243 -0.05 17.39 40.15
CA ASN A 243 -1.31 17.87 39.56
C ASN A 243 -1.07 18.86 38.42
N VAL A 244 -0.10 19.77 38.55
CA VAL A 244 0.31 20.68 37.46
C VAL A 244 0.84 19.89 36.27
N ALA A 245 1.67 18.86 36.51
CA ALA A 245 2.17 17.97 35.46
C ALA A 245 1.02 17.28 34.70
N TYR A 246 0.03 16.77 35.43
CA TYR A 246 -1.16 16.16 34.83
C TYR A 246 -1.99 17.17 34.02
N GLN A 247 -2.17 18.40 34.51
CA GLN A 247 -2.94 19.42 33.80
C GLN A 247 -2.28 19.85 32.49
N LEU A 248 -0.94 19.88 32.44
CA LEU A 248 -0.21 20.29 31.25
C LEU A 248 -0.04 19.14 30.25
N ASN A 249 0.30 17.95 30.72
CA ASN A 249 0.76 16.84 29.87
C ASN A 249 -0.07 15.56 30.02
N GLY A 250 -1.17 15.58 30.79
CA GLY A 250 -1.99 14.40 31.06
C GLY A 250 -1.22 13.30 31.80
N ILE A 251 -1.50 12.04 31.48
CA ILE A 251 -0.87 10.89 32.14
C ILE A 251 0.65 10.86 31.92
N ALA A 252 1.13 11.33 30.75
CA ALA A 252 2.55 11.44 30.47
C ALA A 252 3.29 12.33 31.49
N GLY A 253 2.66 13.42 31.94
CA GLY A 253 3.22 14.27 32.99
C GLY A 253 3.33 13.56 34.34
N ILE A 254 2.35 12.70 34.68
CA ILE A 254 2.39 11.86 35.88
C ILE A 254 3.53 10.83 35.75
N ALA A 255 3.68 10.21 34.58
CA ALA A 255 4.74 9.23 34.32
C ALA A 255 6.13 9.86 34.42
N ASP A 256 6.33 11.09 33.93
CA ASP A 256 7.59 11.82 34.10
C ASP A 256 7.95 12.00 35.58
N PHE A 257 6.98 12.29 36.45
CA PHE A 257 7.20 12.34 37.90
C PHE A 257 7.47 10.96 38.50
N TYR A 258 6.76 9.91 38.07
CA TYR A 258 6.96 8.56 38.59
C TYR A 258 8.35 8.00 38.25
N PHE A 259 8.87 8.28 37.04
CA PHE A 259 10.17 7.80 36.56
C PHE A 259 11.31 8.80 36.71
N GLN A 260 11.19 9.78 37.62
CA GLN A 260 12.14 10.89 37.78
C GLN A 260 13.58 10.47 38.14
N ASP A 261 13.78 9.26 38.68
CA ASP A 261 15.08 8.70 39.05
C ASP A 261 15.55 7.57 38.12
N VAL A 262 14.80 7.30 37.05
CA VAL A 262 15.09 6.21 36.11
C VAL A 262 15.95 6.72 34.95
N PRO A 263 17.02 6.00 34.55
CA PRO A 263 17.85 6.42 33.43
C PRO A 263 17.13 6.24 32.08
N PRO A 264 17.46 7.06 31.05
CA PRO A 264 16.83 6.96 29.73
C PRO A 264 17.02 5.60 29.04
N THR A 265 18.06 4.84 29.42
CA THR A 265 18.31 3.49 28.89
C THR A 265 17.32 2.45 29.42
N ALA A 266 16.74 2.66 30.61
CA ALA A 266 15.77 1.74 31.21
C ALA A 266 14.34 2.08 30.79
N ASN A 267 14.03 3.37 30.61
CA ASN A 267 12.75 3.83 30.10
C ASN A 267 12.96 5.03 29.15
N PRO A 268 12.99 4.80 27.82
CA PRO A 268 13.24 5.85 26.84
C PRO A 268 12.18 6.95 26.83
N ASP A 269 10.93 6.60 27.14
CA ASP A 269 9.77 7.49 27.02
C ASP A 269 9.58 8.38 28.25
N HIS A 270 9.83 7.84 29.45
CA HIS A 270 9.72 8.56 30.72
C HIS A 270 10.90 8.25 31.64
N ASN A 271 11.69 9.26 31.98
CA ASN A 271 12.94 9.09 32.72
C ASN A 271 13.37 10.41 33.39
N GLN A 272 14.51 10.38 34.06
CA GLN A 272 15.11 11.56 34.70
C GLN A 272 15.24 12.77 33.75
N ASN A 273 15.50 12.57 32.45
CA ASN A 273 15.66 13.68 31.51
C ASN A 273 14.31 14.29 31.14
N THR A 274 13.27 13.46 30.98
CA THR A 274 11.92 13.97 30.68
C THR A 274 11.33 14.71 31.88
N PHE A 275 11.56 14.20 33.10
CA PHE A 275 11.26 14.91 34.35
C PHE A 275 11.97 16.26 34.44
N LEU A 276 13.29 16.31 34.23
CA LEU A 276 14.05 17.56 34.27
C LEU A 276 13.60 18.53 33.19
N ARG A 277 13.26 18.04 31.99
CA ARG A 277 12.73 18.87 30.91
C ARG A 277 11.37 19.47 31.30
N LEU A 278 10.45 18.67 31.82
CA LEU A 278 9.13 19.11 32.29
C LEU A 278 9.28 20.17 33.39
N THR A 279 10.05 19.89 34.43
CA THR A 279 10.19 20.80 35.59
C THR A 279 10.98 22.07 35.26
N ARG A 280 11.81 22.06 34.21
CA ARG A 280 12.53 23.23 33.73
C ARG A 280 11.73 24.07 32.74
N ASP A 281 10.67 23.52 32.17
CA ASP A 281 9.85 24.18 31.17
C ASP A 281 9.11 25.39 31.75
N LEU A 282 9.01 26.46 30.95
CA LEU A 282 8.49 27.74 31.41
C LEU A 282 7.00 27.68 31.79
N PRO A 283 6.10 27.06 31.00
CA PRO A 283 4.73 26.75 31.39
C PRO A 283 4.61 26.06 32.74
N PHE A 284 5.42 25.03 32.99
CA PHE A 284 5.38 24.28 34.24
C PHE A 284 5.77 25.15 35.43
N LYS A 285 6.91 25.85 35.34
CA LYS A 285 7.38 26.75 36.40
C LYS A 285 6.38 27.82 36.77
N LYS A 286 5.84 28.53 35.77
CA LYS A 286 4.83 29.59 35.99
C LYS A 286 3.60 29.06 36.73
N LYS A 287 3.16 27.85 36.39
CA LYS A 287 1.98 27.25 36.98
C LYS A 287 2.23 26.72 38.39
N VAL A 288 3.39 26.14 38.64
CA VAL A 288 3.83 25.77 40.00
C VAL A 288 4.01 27.02 40.89
N GLU A 289 4.61 28.09 40.36
CA GLU A 289 4.74 29.39 41.05
C GLU A 289 3.38 29.96 41.46
N ALA A 290 2.37 29.87 40.59
CA ALA A 290 1.02 30.36 40.86
C ALA A 290 0.22 29.47 41.80
N ASP A 291 0.32 28.13 41.65
CA ASP A 291 -0.62 27.19 42.26
C ASP A 291 -0.08 26.51 43.53
N CYS A 292 1.25 26.36 43.68
CA CYS A 292 1.85 25.45 44.68
C CYS A 292 2.56 26.11 45.86
N TRP A 293 2.75 27.43 45.84
CA TRP A 293 3.49 28.17 46.89
C TRP A 293 2.64 29.19 47.65
N ASN A 294 1.31 29.02 47.64
CA ASN A 294 0.36 29.77 48.46
C ASN A 294 -0.01 29.00 49.73
#